data_AF-A0A532V8Y3-F1
#
_entry.id   AF-A0A532V8Y3-F1
#
_cell.length_a   1.000
_cell.length_b   1.000
_cell.length_c   1.000
_cell.angle_alpha   90.00
_cell.angle_beta   90.00
_cell.angle_gamma   90.00
#
_symmetry.space_group_name_H-M   'P 1'
#
loop_
_entity.id
_entity.type
_entity.pdbx_description
1 polymer ?
#
loop_
_entity_poly.entity_id
_entity_poly.type
_entity_poly.pdbx_seq_one_letter_code
_entity_poly.pdbx_strand_id
1 'polypeptide(L)'
;MSNPKKILIAALAVIFLAGATPLLAQLNGTWAGEGEGVCSPPPPIPTDFPIYAWQNWKGLVEDNEVFYGEWYDNRCNNGTFKGEIVFVTPEDAYCEGEWHWFDERYDPPRVYYMGPFSMKFKLEEAICYGEWRTYYSNESGTMKGEKID
;
A
#
# COMPACT_ATOMS: atom_id res chain seq x y z
N MET A 1 30.24 44.01 -6.42
CA MET A 1 31.23 42.92 -6.25
C MET A 1 30.50 41.68 -5.76
N SER A 2 30.28 40.71 -6.65
CA SER A 2 29.79 39.39 -6.25
C SER A 2 30.90 38.69 -5.45
N ASN A 3 30.59 38.28 -4.22
CA ASN A 3 31.58 37.69 -3.32
C ASN A 3 31.60 36.17 -3.56
N PRO A 4 32.67 35.56 -4.09
CA PRO A 4 32.69 34.16 -4.53
C PRO A 4 32.34 33.16 -3.41
N LYS A 5 32.59 33.52 -2.14
CA LYS A 5 32.12 32.74 -0.98
C LYS A 5 30.59 32.64 -0.87
N LYS A 6 29.83 33.68 -1.24
CA LYS A 6 28.37 33.68 -1.19
C LYS A 6 27.76 32.82 -2.30
N ILE A 7 28.39 32.79 -3.49
CA ILE A 7 27.98 31.92 -4.59
C ILE A 7 28.22 30.45 -4.24
N LEU A 8 29.39 30.12 -3.66
CA LEU A 8 29.72 28.74 -3.29
C LEU A 8 28.77 28.18 -2.21
N ILE A 9 28.44 29.00 -1.20
CA ILE A 9 27.49 28.61 -0.14
C ILE A 9 26.08 28.47 -0.69
N ALA A 10 25.64 29.38 -1.56
CA ALA A 10 24.33 29.27 -2.21
C ALA A 10 24.23 28.03 -3.12
N ALA A 11 25.29 27.71 -3.86
CA ALA A 11 25.34 26.52 -4.71
C ALA A 11 25.32 25.22 -3.89
N LEU A 12 26.07 25.15 -2.77
CA LEU A 12 26.03 24.00 -1.86
C LEU A 12 24.66 23.85 -1.19
N ALA A 13 24.02 24.94 -0.78
CA ALA A 13 22.69 24.91 -0.19
C ALA A 13 21.64 24.40 -1.21
N VAL A 14 21.74 24.81 -2.48
CA VAL A 14 20.86 24.32 -3.55
C VAL A 14 21.11 22.84 -3.86
N ILE A 15 22.35 22.36 -3.82
CA ILE A 15 22.67 20.92 -4.02
C ILE A 15 22.16 20.08 -2.83
N PHE A 16 22.28 20.59 -1.60
CA PHE A 16 21.70 19.93 -0.42
C PHE A 16 20.17 19.96 -0.44
N LEU A 17 19.54 21.05 -0.92
CA LEU A 17 18.09 21.16 -1.05
C LEU A 17 17.51 20.36 -2.22
N ALA A 18 18.26 20.18 -3.32
CA ALA A 18 17.84 19.40 -4.47
C ALA A 18 18.14 17.90 -4.34
N GLY A 19 19.10 17.52 -3.49
CA GLY A 19 19.51 16.13 -3.27
C GLY A 19 18.91 15.47 -2.03
N ALA A 20 18.31 16.23 -1.12
CA ALA A 20 17.69 15.71 0.09
C ALA A 20 16.17 15.85 0.02
N THR A 21 15.53 15.12 -0.91
CA THR A 21 14.13 14.75 -0.67
C THR A 21 14.13 13.99 0.65
N PRO A 22 13.45 14.48 1.70
CA PRO A 22 13.41 13.76 2.97
C PRO A 22 12.96 12.32 2.67
N LEU A 23 13.62 11.32 3.23
CA LEU A 23 13.20 9.90 3.14
C LEU A 23 11.66 9.76 3.27
N LEU A 24 11.13 10.53 4.23
CA LEU A 24 9.72 10.63 4.60
C LEU A 24 8.80 11.21 3.50
N ALA A 25 9.34 11.97 2.55
CA ALA A 25 8.58 12.45 1.40
C ALA A 25 8.56 11.42 0.26
N GLN A 26 9.50 10.46 0.23
CA GLN A 26 9.53 9.43 -0.81
C GLN A 26 8.48 8.35 -0.57
N LEU A 27 8.28 7.94 0.69
CA LEU A 27 7.28 6.95 1.06
C LEU A 27 5.84 7.52 1.07
N ASN A 28 5.63 8.69 1.68
CA ASN A 28 4.33 9.36 1.70
C ASN A 28 3.76 9.59 0.31
N GLY A 29 2.45 9.40 0.18
CA GLY A 29 1.73 9.60 -1.08
C GLY A 29 0.91 8.38 -1.48
N THR A 30 0.44 8.45 -2.71
CA THR A 30 -0.54 7.51 -3.26
C THR A 30 0.17 6.40 -4.00
N TRP A 31 -0.19 5.17 -3.66
CA TRP A 31 0.30 3.96 -4.28
C TRP A 31 -0.87 3.22 -4.92
N ALA A 32 -0.65 2.61 -6.08
CA ALA A 32 -1.67 1.81 -6.74
C ALA A 32 -1.04 0.63 -7.49
N GLY A 33 -1.83 -0.40 -7.73
CA GLY A 33 -1.37 -1.52 -8.51
C GLY A 33 -2.36 -2.68 -8.55
N GLU A 34 -1.79 -3.87 -8.70
CA GLU A 34 -2.50 -5.10 -8.97
C GLU A 34 -1.96 -6.22 -8.09
N GLY A 35 -2.72 -7.29 -7.99
CA GLY A 35 -2.40 -8.44 -7.17
C GLY A 35 -2.94 -9.72 -7.79
N GLU A 36 -2.39 -10.83 -7.34
CA GLU A 36 -2.83 -12.16 -7.72
C GLU A 36 -3.28 -12.93 -6.49
N GLY A 37 -4.10 -13.94 -6.72
CA GLY A 37 -4.65 -14.78 -5.67
C GLY A 37 -6.18 -14.82 -5.72
N VAL A 38 -6.72 -15.81 -5.05
CA VAL A 38 -8.16 -16.03 -4.93
C VAL A 38 -8.42 -16.55 -3.54
N CYS A 39 -9.51 -16.10 -2.93
CA CYS A 39 -9.98 -16.68 -1.69
C CYS A 39 -11.48 -16.95 -1.73
N SER A 40 -11.88 -17.92 -0.92
CA SER A 40 -13.27 -18.21 -0.63
C SER A 40 -13.84 -17.19 0.36
N PRO A 41 -15.12 -16.84 0.24
CA PRO A 41 -15.76 -15.93 1.16
C PRO A 41 -15.94 -16.61 2.53
N PRO A 42 -16.06 -15.82 3.61
CA PRO A 42 -16.27 -16.36 4.94
C PRO A 42 -17.63 -17.07 5.06
N PRO A 43 -17.74 -18.13 5.90
CA PRO A 43 -19.03 -18.73 6.22
C PRO A 43 -20.03 -17.69 6.77
N PRO A 44 -21.34 -17.84 6.48
CA PRO A 44 -22.00 -18.97 5.82
C PRO A 44 -22.08 -18.84 4.28
N ILE A 45 -21.27 -17.98 3.67
CA ILE A 45 -21.37 -17.69 2.24
C ILE A 45 -20.85 -18.88 1.43
N PRO A 46 -21.57 -19.30 0.37
CA PRO A 46 -21.11 -20.37 -0.52
C PRO A 46 -19.71 -20.11 -1.13
N THR A 47 -18.89 -21.17 -1.21
CA THR A 47 -17.50 -21.09 -1.70
C THR A 47 -17.37 -21.01 -3.22
N ASP A 48 -18.47 -21.12 -3.97
CA ASP A 48 -18.52 -20.92 -5.42
C ASP A 48 -18.51 -19.43 -5.83
N PHE A 49 -18.37 -18.54 -4.85
CA PHE A 49 -18.22 -17.10 -5.02
C PHE A 49 -16.76 -16.66 -4.74
N PRO A 50 -15.82 -16.84 -5.69
CA PRO A 50 -14.42 -16.48 -5.46
C PRO A 50 -14.24 -14.97 -5.35
N ILE A 51 -13.41 -14.56 -4.39
CA ILE A 51 -12.95 -13.19 -4.19
C ILE A 51 -11.51 -13.08 -4.70
N TYR A 52 -11.27 -12.18 -5.67
CA TYR A 52 -9.92 -11.90 -6.19
C TYR A 52 -9.37 -10.66 -5.51
N ALA A 53 -9.03 -10.81 -4.22
CA ALA A 53 -8.56 -9.71 -3.41
C ALA A 53 -7.34 -9.04 -4.05
N TRP A 54 -7.31 -7.71 -3.98
CA TRP A 54 -6.21 -6.89 -4.52
C TRP A 54 -5.98 -6.99 -6.03
N GLN A 55 -6.91 -7.56 -6.82
CA GLN A 55 -6.78 -7.58 -8.29
C GLN A 55 -6.49 -6.18 -8.84
N ASN A 56 -7.16 -5.17 -8.30
CA ASN A 56 -6.75 -3.78 -8.37
C ASN A 56 -6.82 -3.16 -6.97
N TRP A 57 -5.95 -2.22 -6.67
CA TRP A 57 -5.96 -1.52 -5.40
C TRP A 57 -5.37 -0.12 -5.49
N LYS A 58 -5.75 0.73 -4.54
CA LYS A 58 -5.21 2.07 -4.36
C LYS A 58 -5.12 2.38 -2.87
N GLY A 59 -3.95 2.81 -2.42
CA GLY A 59 -3.71 3.19 -1.03
C GLY A 59 -2.94 4.49 -0.90
N LEU A 60 -2.96 5.04 0.31
CA LEU A 60 -2.29 6.25 0.72
C LEU A 60 -1.38 5.89 1.90
N VAL A 61 -0.12 6.30 1.82
CA VAL A 61 0.75 6.38 2.99
C VAL A 61 0.68 7.79 3.54
N GLU A 62 0.24 7.91 4.80
CA GLU A 62 0.11 9.17 5.53
C GLU A 62 1.12 9.21 6.68
N ASP A 63 1.81 10.34 6.79
CA ASP A 63 2.83 10.64 7.80
C ASP A 63 3.95 9.59 7.98
N ASN A 64 4.12 8.68 7.02
CA ASN A 64 5.01 7.51 7.07
C ASN A 64 4.68 6.55 8.21
N GLU A 65 3.46 6.60 8.72
CA GLU A 65 3.01 5.78 9.85
C GLU A 65 1.96 4.78 9.41
N VAL A 66 1.05 5.17 8.51
CA VAL A 66 -0.11 4.36 8.16
C VAL A 66 -0.23 4.22 6.65
N PHE A 67 -0.41 2.99 6.19
CA PHE A 67 -0.79 2.67 4.82
C PHE A 67 -2.23 2.16 4.81
N TYR A 68 -3.14 2.86 4.13
CA TYR A 68 -4.55 2.48 4.07
C TYR A 68 -5.14 2.72 2.69
N GLY A 69 -6.22 2.02 2.35
CA GLY A 69 -6.84 2.16 1.05
C GLY A 69 -7.93 1.16 0.77
N GLU A 70 -8.20 0.99 -0.51
CA GLU A 70 -9.27 0.16 -1.04
C GLU A 70 -8.74 -0.79 -2.12
N TRP A 71 -9.36 -1.96 -2.19
CA TRP A 71 -9.14 -2.93 -3.26
C TRP A 71 -10.46 -3.29 -3.92
N TYR A 72 -10.40 -3.72 -5.18
CA TYR A 72 -11.56 -4.16 -5.94
C TYR A 72 -11.18 -5.19 -6.99
N ASP A 73 -12.16 -6.03 -7.36
CA ASP A 73 -12.03 -7.00 -8.43
C ASP A 73 -13.08 -6.79 -9.55
N ASN A 74 -12.89 -7.52 -10.64
CA ASN A 74 -13.76 -7.48 -11.81
C ASN A 74 -15.14 -8.13 -11.60
N ARG A 75 -15.37 -8.74 -10.43
CA ARG A 75 -16.67 -9.30 -10.01
C ARG A 75 -17.40 -8.37 -9.05
N CYS A 76 -16.96 -7.11 -8.94
CA CYS A 76 -17.51 -6.10 -8.05
C CYS A 76 -17.32 -6.41 -6.56
N ASN A 77 -16.44 -7.36 -6.19
CA ASN A 77 -15.99 -7.45 -4.81
C ASN A 77 -15.06 -6.30 -4.52
N ASN A 78 -15.14 -5.78 -3.30
CA ASN A 78 -14.29 -4.70 -2.85
C ASN A 78 -14.09 -4.77 -1.34
N GLY A 79 -13.18 -3.95 -0.84
CA GLY A 79 -13.05 -3.70 0.58
C GLY A 79 -11.88 -2.78 0.87
N THR A 80 -11.51 -2.71 2.14
CA THR A 80 -10.45 -1.81 2.60
C THR A 80 -9.27 -2.58 3.16
N PHE A 81 -8.14 -1.89 3.25
CA PHE A 81 -6.97 -2.36 3.98
C PHE A 81 -6.39 -1.23 4.82
N LYS A 82 -5.73 -1.60 5.92
CA LYS A 82 -4.99 -0.68 6.77
C LYS A 82 -3.83 -1.41 7.44
N GLY A 83 -2.65 -0.82 7.40
CA GLY A 83 -1.46 -1.31 8.08
C GLY A 83 -0.60 -0.18 8.63
N GLU A 84 0.29 -0.55 9.52
CA GLU A 84 1.27 0.34 10.15
C GLU A 84 2.63 0.14 9.48
N ILE A 85 3.39 1.22 9.32
CA ILE A 85 4.77 1.17 8.86
C ILE A 85 5.64 0.73 10.04
N VAL A 86 6.15 -0.49 9.97
CA VAL A 86 6.93 -1.13 11.04
C VAL A 86 8.36 -0.59 11.09
N PHE A 87 8.95 -0.33 9.92
CA PHE A 87 10.27 0.30 9.83
C PHE A 87 10.47 1.03 8.50
N VAL A 88 11.42 1.97 8.50
CA VAL A 88 11.86 2.73 7.33
C VAL A 88 13.39 2.81 7.32
N THR A 89 14.00 2.49 6.19
CA THR A 89 15.42 2.70 5.84
C THR A 89 15.50 3.61 4.61
N PRO A 90 16.68 4.11 4.22
CA PRO A 90 16.84 4.93 3.01
C PRO A 90 16.30 4.29 1.73
N GLU A 91 16.36 2.97 1.63
CA GLU A 91 16.01 2.22 0.44
C GLU A 91 14.63 1.55 0.55
N ASP A 92 14.20 1.19 1.76
CA ASP A 92 13.08 0.30 2.01
C ASP A 92 12.17 0.79 3.13
N ALA A 93 10.86 0.62 2.98
CA ALA A 93 9.91 0.65 4.09
C ALA A 93 9.11 -0.63 4.13
N TYR A 94 8.65 -1.03 5.31
CA TYR A 94 7.87 -2.24 5.49
C TYR A 94 6.63 -1.97 6.32
N CYS A 95 5.50 -2.52 5.86
CA CYS A 95 4.19 -2.36 6.44
C CYS A 95 3.58 -3.72 6.73
N GLU A 96 2.92 -3.82 7.88
CA GLU A 96 2.06 -4.95 8.22
C GLU A 96 0.68 -4.44 8.58
N GLY A 97 -0.34 -5.15 8.15
CA GLY A 97 -1.71 -4.71 8.35
C GLY A 97 -2.72 -5.79 8.09
N GLU A 98 -3.96 -5.34 7.93
CA GLU A 98 -5.12 -6.19 7.79
C GLU A 98 -6.00 -5.69 6.67
N TRP A 99 -6.72 -6.61 6.04
CA TRP A 99 -7.63 -6.31 4.94
C TRP A 99 -9.01 -6.87 5.21
N HIS A 100 -10.00 -6.19 4.64
CA HIS A 100 -11.41 -6.42 4.85
C HIS A 100 -12.10 -6.60 3.51
N TRP A 101 -13.24 -7.29 3.52
CA TRP A 101 -14.13 -7.44 2.38
C TRP A 101 -15.51 -6.92 2.74
N PHE A 102 -16.14 -6.20 1.79
CA PHE A 102 -17.49 -5.69 1.92
C PHE A 102 -18.46 -6.58 1.15
N ASP A 103 -19.40 -7.16 1.89
CA ASP A 103 -20.48 -7.95 1.33
C ASP A 103 -21.70 -7.06 1.08
N GLU A 104 -21.76 -6.56 -0.16
CA GLU A 104 -22.80 -5.66 -0.70
C GLU A 104 -24.19 -6.33 -0.84
N ARG A 105 -24.33 -7.63 -0.51
CA ARG A 105 -25.64 -8.30 -0.51
C ARG A 105 -26.51 -7.90 0.68
N TYR A 106 -25.94 -7.20 1.66
CA TYR A 106 -26.61 -6.66 2.82
C TYR A 106 -26.65 -5.12 2.76
N ASP A 107 -27.68 -4.51 3.37
CA ASP A 107 -27.79 -3.06 3.52
C ASP A 107 -27.93 -2.69 5.02
N PRO A 108 -26.93 -2.03 5.64
CA PRO A 108 -25.65 -1.63 5.05
C PRO A 108 -24.74 -2.84 4.73
N PRO A 109 -23.70 -2.66 3.89
CA PRO A 109 -22.77 -3.73 3.53
C PRO A 109 -22.15 -4.36 4.77
N ARG A 110 -22.08 -5.69 4.78
CA ARG A 110 -21.48 -6.41 5.90
C ARG A 110 -19.97 -6.45 5.72
N VAL A 111 -19.24 -5.94 6.70
CA VAL A 111 -17.77 -5.92 6.69
C VAL A 111 -17.22 -7.19 7.32
N TYR A 112 -16.37 -7.89 6.57
CA TYR A 112 -15.65 -9.07 7.02
C TYR A 112 -14.18 -8.77 7.17
N TYR A 113 -13.62 -9.17 8.30
CA TYR A 113 -12.19 -9.15 8.55
C TYR A 113 -11.54 -10.37 7.89
N MET A 114 -10.79 -10.15 6.81
CA MET A 114 -10.39 -11.24 5.92
C MET A 114 -9.07 -11.86 6.31
N GLY A 115 -8.09 -11.06 6.72
CA GLY A 115 -6.73 -11.55 6.87
C GLY A 115 -5.67 -10.49 7.11
N PRO A 116 -4.44 -10.92 7.41
CA PRO A 116 -3.29 -10.04 7.45
C PRO A 116 -2.72 -9.84 6.04
N PHE A 117 -1.99 -8.74 5.87
CA PHE A 117 -1.12 -8.50 4.74
C PHE A 117 0.22 -7.93 5.20
N SER A 118 1.24 -8.07 4.36
CA SER A 118 2.50 -7.35 4.49
C SER A 118 2.88 -6.71 3.15
N MET A 119 3.54 -5.55 3.22
CA MET A 119 3.95 -4.78 2.04
C MET A 119 5.35 -4.22 2.26
N LYS A 120 6.21 -4.36 1.26
CA LYS A 120 7.52 -3.73 1.20
C LYS A 120 7.54 -2.67 0.10
N PHE A 121 7.93 -1.46 0.45
CA PHE A 121 8.11 -0.33 -0.44
C PHE A 121 9.60 -0.15 -0.75
N LYS A 122 9.94 -0.06 -2.03
CA LYS A 122 11.28 0.24 -2.56
C LYS A 122 11.31 1.72 -2.94
N LEU A 123 11.88 2.56 -2.08
CA LEU A 123 11.70 4.00 -2.15
C LEU A 123 12.35 4.63 -3.38
N GLU A 124 13.56 4.20 -3.74
CA GLU A 124 14.28 4.71 -4.93
C GLU A 124 13.59 4.34 -6.25
N GLU A 125 13.01 3.15 -6.29
CA GLU A 125 12.34 2.61 -7.48
C GLU A 125 10.87 3.06 -7.57
N ALA A 126 10.33 3.63 -6.50
CA ALA A 126 8.92 3.99 -6.36
C ALA A 126 7.96 2.81 -6.64
N ILE A 127 8.38 1.59 -6.28
CA ILE A 127 7.58 0.35 -6.41
C ILE A 127 7.33 -0.29 -5.05
N CYS A 128 6.29 -1.10 -4.94
CA CYS A 128 6.00 -1.89 -3.76
C CYS A 128 5.56 -3.31 -4.14
N TYR A 129 5.78 -4.25 -3.23
CA TYR A 129 5.35 -5.64 -3.36
C TYR A 129 5.03 -6.23 -2.00
N GLY A 130 4.07 -7.15 -1.96
CA GLY A 130 3.57 -7.70 -0.72
C GLY A 130 2.81 -8.99 -0.90
N GLU A 131 2.37 -9.55 0.23
CA GLU A 131 1.58 -10.77 0.29
C GLU A 131 0.39 -10.56 1.23
N TRP A 132 -0.71 -11.25 0.95
CA TRP A 132 -1.87 -11.32 1.83
C TRP A 132 -2.25 -12.78 2.08
N ARG A 133 -2.92 -13.02 3.21
CA ARG A 133 -3.51 -14.33 3.54
C ARG A 133 -4.94 -14.13 4.00
N THR A 134 -5.73 -15.19 4.08
CA THR A 134 -7.03 -15.17 4.76
C THR A 134 -7.04 -16.02 6.02
N TYR A 135 -7.89 -15.66 7.00
CA TYR A 135 -8.13 -16.49 8.19
C TYR A 135 -9.11 -17.65 7.95
N TYR A 136 -9.83 -17.64 6.83
CA TYR A 136 -10.93 -18.59 6.59
C TYR A 136 -10.49 -19.85 5.83
N SER A 137 -9.32 -19.82 5.23
CA SER A 137 -8.77 -20.92 4.43
C SER A 137 -7.23 -20.86 4.40
N ASN A 138 -6.60 -21.78 3.68
CA ASN A 138 -5.15 -21.75 3.43
C ASN A 138 -4.80 -20.94 2.16
N GLU A 139 -5.72 -20.10 1.69
CA GLU A 139 -5.51 -19.29 0.49
C GLU A 139 -4.73 -18.01 0.81
N SER A 140 -3.98 -17.55 -0.19
CA SER A 140 -3.11 -16.38 -0.10
C SER A 140 -2.91 -15.79 -1.48
N GLY A 141 -2.32 -14.60 -1.52
CA GLY A 141 -2.00 -13.93 -2.77
C GLY A 141 -0.89 -12.91 -2.62
N THR A 142 -0.61 -12.23 -3.72
CA THR A 142 0.43 -11.23 -3.85
C THR A 142 -0.16 -9.88 -4.21
N MET A 143 0.58 -8.82 -3.94
CA MET A 143 0.29 -7.45 -4.35
C MET A 143 1.58 -6.85 -4.93
N LYS A 144 1.45 -6.04 -5.96
CA LYS A 144 2.51 -5.20 -6.50
C LYS A 144 1.92 -3.85 -6.88
N GLY A 145 2.71 -2.80 -6.82
CA GLY A 145 2.27 -1.48 -7.23
C GLY A 145 3.41 -0.49 -7.38
N GLU A 146 3.03 0.72 -7.72
CA GLU A 146 3.91 1.86 -7.89
C GLU A 146 3.30 3.11 -7.26
N LYS A 147 4.17 4.07 -6.97
CA LYS A 147 3.74 5.40 -6.55
C LYS A 147 3.19 6.16 -7.75
N ILE A 148 2.07 6.86 -7.58
CA ILE A 148 1.35 7.52 -8.68
C ILE A 148 1.21 9.04 -8.51
N ASP A 149 1.88 9.64 -7.52
CA ASP A 149 1.92 11.09 -7.26
C ASP A 149 3.33 11.65 -7.04
#